data_AF-A0A822GGY3-F1
#
_entry.id   AF-A0A822GGY3-F1
#
_cell.length_a   1.000
_cell.length_b   1.000
_cell.length_c   1.000
_cell.angle_alpha   90.00
_cell.angle_beta   90.00
_cell.angle_gamma   90.00
#
_symmetry.space_group_name_H-M   'P 1'
#
loop_
_entity.id
_entity.type
_entity.pdbx_description
1 polymer ?
#
loop_
_entity_poly.entity_id
_entity_poly.type
_entity_poly.pdbx_seq_one_letter_code
_entity_poly.pdbx_strand_id
1 'polypeptide(L)'
;LDPNCIGYVEAHGTGARAGDPQEMNSITEVFCSKRNQPLLIGSTKSNMGHPEPASGVAALAKLLVAIQDGHIPANLHYNSPNTDIPGLTDGRLKVVTEKTK
;
A
#
# COMPACT_ATOMS: atom_id res chain seq x y z
N LEU A 1 3.44 14.34 13.03
CA LEU A 1 3.98 12.97 13.22
C LEU A 1 5.20 12.81 12.31
N ASP A 2 6.24 12.10 12.74
CA ASP A 2 7.39 11.79 11.89
C ASP A 2 6.97 10.77 10.80
N PRO A 3 7.23 11.02 9.50
CA PRO A 3 6.95 10.07 8.42
C PRO A 3 7.54 8.66 8.65
N ASN A 4 8.66 8.56 9.38
CA ASN A 4 9.29 7.28 9.71
C ASN A 4 8.44 6.42 10.67
N CYS A 5 7.51 7.01 11.41
CA CYS A 5 6.61 6.27 12.30
C CYS A 5 5.49 5.53 11.55
N ILE A 6 5.28 5.80 10.25
CA ILE A 6 4.25 5.11 9.47
C ILE A 6 4.73 3.69 9.13
N GLY A 7 4.04 2.68 9.66
CA GLY A 7 4.37 1.27 9.39
C GLY A 7 3.77 0.72 8.09
N TYR A 8 2.61 1.25 7.68
CA TYR A 8 1.82 0.76 6.56
C TYR A 8 1.02 1.88 5.92
N VAL A 9 0.85 1.83 4.59
CA VAL A 9 -0.05 2.69 3.83
C VAL A 9 -1.09 1.85 3.11
N GLU A 10 -2.36 2.11 3.43
CA GLU A 10 -3.51 1.66 2.66
C GLU A 10 -3.72 2.62 1.49
N ALA A 11 -3.29 2.22 0.30
CA ALA A 11 -3.33 3.04 -0.89
C ALA A 11 -4.74 3.11 -1.48
N HIS A 12 -4.96 4.12 -2.32
CA HIS A 12 -6.06 4.15 -3.26
C HIS A 12 -5.96 2.96 -4.21
N GLY A 13 -4.80 2.73 -4.84
CA GLY A 13 -4.42 1.48 -5.49
C GLY A 13 -5.48 0.93 -6.44
N THR A 14 -5.78 1.69 -7.49
CA THR A 14 -6.89 1.41 -8.43
C THR A 14 -6.55 0.36 -9.48
N GLY A 15 -5.26 0.04 -9.66
CA GLY A 15 -4.78 -0.72 -10.80
C GLY A 15 -4.68 0.13 -12.08
N ALA A 16 -4.82 1.46 -11.98
CA ALA A 16 -4.75 2.34 -13.14
C ALA A 16 -3.31 2.48 -13.61
N ARG A 17 -3.06 2.19 -14.89
CA ARG A 17 -1.71 2.24 -15.49
C ARG A 17 -1.00 3.59 -15.28
N ALA A 18 -1.73 4.69 -15.34
CA ALA A 18 -1.18 6.03 -15.13
C ALA A 18 -1.29 6.52 -13.67
N GLY A 19 -2.37 6.17 -12.97
CA GLY A 19 -2.66 6.67 -11.62
C GLY A 19 -1.78 6.04 -10.55
N ASP A 20 -1.60 4.72 -10.59
CA ASP A 20 -0.83 4.01 -9.57
C ASP A 20 0.65 4.46 -9.52
N PRO A 21 1.33 4.73 -10.67
CA PRO A 21 2.65 5.35 -10.63
C PRO A 21 2.71 6.72 -9.95
N GLN A 22 1.74 7.60 -10.22
CA GLN A 22 1.69 8.91 -9.58
C GLN A 22 1.52 8.77 -8.07
N GLU A 23 0.58 7.94 -7.64
CA GLU A 23 0.31 7.70 -6.22
C GLU A 23 1.54 7.16 -5.49
N MET A 24 2.14 6.09 -6.00
CA MET A 24 3.27 5.43 -5.35
C MET A 24 4.53 6.30 -5.32
N ASN A 25 4.77 7.08 -6.37
CA ASN A 25 5.93 7.98 -6.42
C ASN A 25 5.78 9.11 -5.38
N SER A 26 4.59 9.70 -5.24
CA SER A 26 4.32 10.69 -4.19
C SER A 26 4.46 10.10 -2.78
N ILE A 27 3.95 8.88 -2.54
CA ILE A 27 4.15 8.18 -1.26
C ILE A 27 5.64 7.98 -0.98
N THR A 28 6.41 7.52 -1.97
CA THR A 28 7.84 7.26 -1.81
C THR A 28 8.62 8.55 -1.50
N GLU A 29 8.30 9.65 -2.16
CA GLU A 29 8.96 10.94 -1.95
C GLU A 29 8.75 11.47 -0.53
N VAL A 30 7.53 11.40 -0.01
CA VAL A 30 7.17 11.93 1.31
C VAL A 30 7.63 10.99 2.42
N PHE A 31 7.33 9.70 2.31
CA PHE A 31 7.48 8.77 3.43
C PHE A 31 8.81 8.03 3.43
N CYS A 32 9.47 7.82 2.28
CA CYS A 32 10.63 6.94 2.18
C CYS A 32 11.98 7.67 2.07
N SER A 33 12.02 9.00 2.25
CA SER A 33 13.25 9.80 2.10
C SER A 33 14.37 9.45 3.11
N LYS A 34 14.02 8.98 4.32
CA LYS A 34 14.97 8.72 5.42
C LYS A 34 14.70 7.41 6.17
N ARG A 35 14.08 6.42 5.52
CA ARG A 35 13.72 5.15 6.16
C ARG A 35 14.83 4.11 6.04
N ASN A 36 15.04 3.34 7.11
CA ASN A 36 15.94 2.18 7.13
C ASN A 36 15.25 0.88 6.69
N GLN A 37 13.91 0.86 6.68
CA GLN A 37 13.11 -0.31 6.31
C GLN A 37 12.06 0.07 5.26
N PRO A 38 11.70 -0.85 4.34
CA PRO A 38 10.67 -0.62 3.35
C PRO A 38 9.36 -0.17 4.01
N LEU A 39 8.65 0.75 3.36
CA LEU A 39 7.27 1.05 3.74
C LEU A 39 6.35 -0.04 3.19
N LEU A 40 5.57 -0.67 4.07
CA LEU A 40 4.58 -1.65 3.65
C LEU A 40 3.40 -0.95 2.98
N ILE A 41 2.94 -1.49 1.85
CA ILE A 41 1.80 -0.95 1.11
C ILE A 41 0.81 -2.04 0.72
N GLY A 42 -0.45 -1.66 0.56
CA GLY A 42 -1.49 -2.52 -0.01
C GLY A 42 -2.76 -1.72 -0.30
N SER A 43 -3.76 -2.39 -0.88
CA SER A 43 -5.06 -1.82 -1.22
C SER A 43 -6.14 -2.89 -1.10
N THR A 44 -7.18 -2.56 -0.34
CA THR A 44 -8.41 -3.34 -0.19
C THR A 44 -9.06 -3.62 -1.54
N LYS A 45 -8.84 -2.74 -2.54
CA LYS A 45 -9.42 -2.91 -3.88
C LYS A 45 -8.88 -4.12 -4.61
N SER A 46 -7.67 -4.60 -4.26
CA SER A 46 -7.15 -5.85 -4.81
C SER A 46 -7.98 -7.07 -4.35
N ASN A 47 -8.65 -7.00 -3.20
CA ASN A 47 -9.44 -8.10 -2.64
C ASN A 47 -10.92 -8.06 -3.04
N MET A 48 -11.49 -6.87 -3.22
CA MET A 48 -12.95 -6.70 -3.37
C MET A 48 -13.39 -5.75 -4.49
N GLY A 49 -12.46 -5.27 -5.33
CA GLY A 49 -12.74 -4.29 -6.38
C GLY A 49 -12.87 -2.87 -5.83
N HIS A 50 -13.30 -1.93 -6.68
CA HIS A 50 -13.40 -0.51 -6.35
C HIS A 50 -14.83 -0.13 -5.94
N PRO A 51 -15.14 0.08 -4.65
CA PRO A 51 -16.50 0.39 -4.19
C PRO A 51 -16.83 1.89 -4.32
N GLU A 52 -16.23 2.56 -5.32
CA GLU A 52 -16.46 3.96 -5.67
C GLU A 52 -16.49 4.92 -4.44
N PRO A 53 -17.57 5.69 -4.09
CA PRO A 53 -17.56 6.54 -2.90
C PRO A 53 -17.26 5.83 -1.58
N ALA A 54 -17.58 4.54 -1.48
CA ALA A 54 -17.34 3.76 -0.26
C ALA A 54 -15.89 3.30 -0.11
N SER A 55 -14.99 3.65 -1.04
CA SER A 55 -13.58 3.22 -1.01
C SER A 55 -12.85 3.61 0.26
N GLY A 56 -13.09 4.82 0.77
CA GLY A 56 -12.45 5.30 1.99
C GLY A 56 -12.88 4.49 3.22
N VAL A 57 -14.19 4.26 3.38
CA VAL A 57 -14.71 3.53 4.54
C VAL A 57 -14.41 2.03 4.48
N ALA A 58 -14.41 1.43 3.29
CA ALA A 58 -14.00 0.04 3.10
C ALA A 58 -12.52 -0.18 3.46
N ALA A 59 -11.64 0.73 3.00
CA ALA A 59 -10.23 0.73 3.35
C ALA A 59 -10.00 0.91 4.86
N LEU A 60 -10.74 1.83 5.49
CA LEU A 60 -10.70 2.03 6.94
C LEU A 60 -11.17 0.79 7.70
N ALA A 61 -12.25 0.14 7.28
CA ALA A 61 -12.72 -1.09 7.90
C ALA A 61 -11.66 -2.19 7.85
N LYS A 62 -10.99 -2.38 6.71
CA LYS A 62 -9.87 -3.31 6.57
C LYS A 62 -8.71 -2.98 7.52
N LEU A 63 -8.36 -1.70 7.68
CA LEU A 63 -7.34 -1.26 8.63
C LEU A 63 -7.72 -1.55 10.08
N LEU A 64 -8.96 -1.28 10.47
CA LEU A 64 -9.44 -1.54 11.84
C LEU A 64 -9.35 -3.03 12.19
N VAL A 65 -9.80 -3.90 11.28
CA VAL A 65 -9.67 -5.36 11.45
C VAL A 65 -8.20 -5.78 11.49
N ALA A 66 -7.36 -5.23 10.61
CA ALA A 66 -5.93 -5.54 10.60
C ALA A 66 -5.21 -5.16 11.92
N ILE A 67 -5.57 -4.01 12.50
CA ILE A 67 -5.04 -3.57 13.79
C ILE A 67 -5.55 -4.46 14.92
N GLN A 68 -6.84 -4.80 14.90
CA GLN A 68 -7.45 -5.68 15.90
C GLN A 68 -6.82 -7.08 15.91
N ASP A 69 -6.58 -7.64 14.72
CA ASP A 69 -6.02 -8.98 14.57
C ASP A 69 -4.48 -8.99 14.63
N GLY A 70 -3.84 -7.83 14.68
CA GLY A 70 -2.38 -7.69 14.74
C GLY A 70 -1.65 -8.03 13.44
N HIS A 71 -2.33 -8.05 12.29
CA HIS A 71 -1.72 -8.37 11.01
C HIS A 71 -2.38 -7.66 9.82
N ILE A 72 -1.61 -7.39 8.77
CA ILE A 72 -2.11 -6.85 7.51
C ILE A 72 -2.42 -8.03 6.56
N PRO A 73 -3.65 -8.14 6.03
CA PRO A 73 -4.00 -9.18 5.07
C PRO A 73 -3.29 -8.96 3.73
N ALA A 74 -3.10 -10.06 2.99
CA ALA A 74 -2.40 -10.05 1.71
C ALA A 74 -3.18 -9.25 0.64
N ASN A 75 -2.43 -8.40 -0.07
CA ASN A 75 -2.82 -7.76 -1.31
C ASN A 75 -2.75 -8.78 -2.45
N LEU A 76 -3.81 -8.87 -3.24
CA LEU A 76 -3.91 -9.87 -4.31
C LEU A 76 -3.35 -9.36 -5.64
N HIS A 77 -3.18 -10.28 -6.58
CA HIS A 77 -2.82 -10.02 -7.99
C HIS A 77 -1.46 -9.34 -8.22
N TYR A 78 -0.59 -9.32 -7.21
CA TYR A 78 0.76 -8.79 -7.33
C TYR A 78 1.74 -9.89 -7.78
N ASN A 79 2.02 -9.94 -9.07
CA ASN A 79 2.94 -10.95 -9.66
C ASN A 79 4.34 -10.39 -9.93
N SER A 80 4.42 -9.15 -10.41
CA SER A 80 5.68 -8.47 -10.72
C SER A 80 5.53 -6.97 -10.42
N PRO A 81 6.59 -6.31 -9.93
CA PRO A 81 6.57 -4.87 -9.70
C PRO A 81 6.35 -4.13 -11.01
N ASN A 82 5.59 -3.03 -10.97
CA ASN A 82 5.48 -2.11 -12.09
C ASN A 82 6.78 -1.30 -12.20
N THR A 83 7.42 -1.33 -13.37
CA THR A 83 8.70 -0.64 -13.63
C THR A 83 8.60 0.89 -13.61
N ASP A 84 7.40 1.44 -13.76
CA ASP A 84 7.15 2.89 -13.65
C ASP A 84 7.10 3.38 -12.19
N ILE A 85 7.26 2.46 -11.23
CA ILE A 85 7.31 2.73 -9.80
C ILE A 85 8.68 2.28 -9.26
N PRO A 86 9.71 3.17 -9.30
CA PRO A 86 11.05 2.83 -8.82
C PRO A 86 11.07 2.29 -7.39
N GLY A 87 10.22 2.85 -6.51
CA GLY A 87 10.12 2.44 -5.11
C GLY A 87 9.80 0.95 -4.91
N LEU A 88 9.09 0.30 -5.85
CA LEU A 88 8.83 -1.14 -5.81
C LEU A 88 10.00 -1.98 -6.31
N THR A 89 10.81 -1.42 -7.20
CA THR A 89 11.97 -2.10 -7.79
C THR A 89 13.24 -1.97 -6.95
N ASP A 90 13.42 -0.84 -6.26
CA ASP A 90 14.58 -0.57 -5.40
C ASP A 90 14.35 -0.92 -3.91
N GLY A 91 13.15 -1.41 -3.58
CA GLY A 91 12.81 -1.94 -2.26
C GLY A 91 12.41 -0.89 -1.23
N ARG A 92 12.25 0.39 -1.59
CA ARG A 92 11.70 1.40 -0.65
C ARG A 92 10.24 1.16 -0.28
N LEU A 93 9.47 0.58 -1.21
CA LEU A 93 8.10 0.13 -1.01
C LEU A 93 8.04 -1.39 -1.07
N LYS A 94 7.24 -2.00 -0.18
CA LYS A 94 7.00 -3.43 -0.18
C LYS A 94 5.52 -3.73 -0.15
N VAL A 95 5.01 -4.31 -1.24
CA VAL A 95 3.62 -4.80 -1.28
C VAL A 95 3.47 -5.98 -0.32
N VAL A 96 2.41 -5.95 0.48
CA VAL A 96 2.07 -7.05 1.39
C VAL A 96 1.47 -8.21 0.59
N THR A 97 2.29 -9.14 0.10
CA THR A 97 1.84 -10.30 -0.69
C THR A 97 1.46 -11.52 0.15
N GLU A 98 1.90 -11.54 1.40
CA GLU A 98 1.59 -12.55 2.40
C GLU A 98 1.08 -11.83 3.64
N LYS A 99 0.24 -12.51 4.42
CA LYS A 99 -0.23 -12.01 5.71
C LYS A 99 0.97 -11.68 6.60
N THR A 100 1.04 -10.45 7.14
CA THR A 100 2.14 -10.09 8.04
C THR A 100 2.04 -10.91 9.34
N LYS A 101 3.19 -11.23 9.94
CA LYS A 101 3.25 -11.92 11.23
C LYS A 101 3.12 -10.95 12.39
#